data_AF-A0A432R4M2-F1
#
_entry.id   AF-A0A432R4M2-F1
#
_cell.length_a   1.000
_cell.length_b   1.000
_cell.length_c   1.000
_cell.angle_alpha   90.00
_cell.angle_beta   90.00
_cell.angle_gamma   90.00
#
_symmetry.space_group_name_H-M   'P 1'
#
loop_
_entity.id
_entity.type
_entity.pdbx_description
1 polymer ?
#
loop_
_entity_poly.entity_id
_entity_poly.type
_entity_poly.pdbx_seq_one_letter_code
_entity_poly.pdbx_strand_id
1 'polypeptide(L)' 'MRIDKVFIGFALMFMGIALLMLSTANANVQYGGVVIIGPIPIVFGSSVDMAVFGVFLAVFILMAILLLMRW' A
#
# COMPACT_ATOMS: atom_id res chain seq x y z
N MET A 1 28.64 0.79 19.21
CA MET A 1 27.20 0.45 19.34
C MET A 1 27.08 -1.01 19.76
N ARG A 2 26.19 -1.33 20.70
CA ARG A 2 25.96 -2.71 21.16
C ARG A 2 24.98 -3.41 20.21
N ILE A 3 25.48 -4.35 19.41
CA ILE A 3 24.71 -5.00 18.32
C ILE A 3 23.49 -5.76 18.86
N ASP A 4 23.58 -6.31 20.06
CA ASP A 4 22.50 -7.00 20.79
C ASP A 4 21.25 -6.14 20.96
N LYS A 5 21.40 -4.84 21.22
CA LYS A 5 20.27 -3.92 21.38
C LYS A 5 19.54 -3.64 20.07
N VAL A 6 20.28 -3.66 18.95
CA VAL A 6 19.72 -3.46 17.61
C VAL A 6 18.87 -4.67 17.23
N PHE A 7 19.36 -5.89 17.46
CA PHE A 7 18.60 -7.11 17.19
C PHE A 7 17.33 -7.24 18.04
N ILE A 8 17.40 -6.88 19.32
CA ILE A 8 16.22 -6.87 20.20
C ILE A 8 15.18 -5.85 19.70
N GLY A 9 15.62 -4.67 19.26
CA GLY A 9 14.73 -3.66 18.68
C GLY A 9 14.04 -4.15 17.41
N PHE A 10 14.78 -4.78 16.50
CA PHE A 10 14.19 -5.38 15.30
C PHE A 10 13.20 -6.51 15.65
N ALA A 11 13.54 -7.40 16.57
CA ALA A 11 12.65 -8.48 16.99
C ALA A 11 11.33 -7.95 17.57
N LEU A 12 11.39 -6.88 18.38
CA LEU A 12 10.20 -6.21 18.91
C LEU A 12 9.34 -5.55 17.82
N MET A 13 9.98 -4.88 16.86
CA MET A 13 9.29 -4.31 15.69
C MET A 13 8.55 -5.38 14.88
N PHE A 14 9.22 -6.51 14.60
CA PHE A 14 8.63 -7.63 13.87
C PHE A 14 7.47 -8.26 14.63
N MET A 15 7.60 -8.50 15.95
CA MET A 15 6.48 -9.01 16.75
C MET A 15 5.29 -8.06 16.77
N GLY A 16 5.51 -6.76 16.91
CA GLY A 16 4.43 -5.76 16.91
C GLY A 16 3.65 -5.74 15.60
N ILE A 17 4.35 -5.78 14.47
CA ILE A 17 3.71 -5.83 13.14
C ILE A 17 2.96 -7.16 12.94
N ALA A 18 3.55 -8.29 13.36
CA ALA A 18 2.91 -9.59 13.25
C ALA A 18 1.62 -9.70 14.08
N LEU A 19 1.61 -9.16 15.30
CA LEU A 19 0.42 -9.09 16.15
C LEU A 19 -0.67 -8.21 15.54
N LEU A 20 -0.30 -7.07 14.97
CA LEU A 20 -1.24 -6.18 14.29
C LEU A 20 -1.89 -6.86 13.09
N MET A 21 -1.11 -7.55 12.26
CA MET A 21 -1.60 -8.35 11.13
C MET A 21 -2.58 -9.44 11.58
N LEU A 22 -2.25 -10.16 12.67
CA LEU A 22 -3.12 -11.20 13.20
C LEU A 22 -4.45 -10.64 13.76
N SER A 23 -4.40 -9.47 14.41
CA SER A 23 -5.61 -8.80 14.92
C SER A 23 -6.56 -8.32 13.82
N THR A 24 -6.02 -7.97 12.65
CA THR A 24 -6.80 -7.50 11.49
C THR A 24 -7.21 -8.62 10.54
N ALA A 25 -6.72 -9.86 10.74
CA ALA A 25 -6.99 -11.00 9.87
C ALA A 25 -8.48 -11.40 9.78
N ASN A 26 -9.28 -11.11 10.81
CA ASN A 26 -10.72 -11.38 10.83
C ASN A 26 -11.58 -10.15 10.50
N ALA A 27 -10.97 -8.98 10.29
CA ALA A 27 -11.71 -7.83 9.79
C ALA A 27 -12.09 -8.09 8.33
N ASN A 28 -13.25 -7.60 7.88
CA ASN A 28 -13.55 -7.51 6.44
C ASN A 28 -12.59 -6.50 5.81
N VAL A 29 -11.36 -6.93 5.55
CA VAL A 29 -10.31 -6.10 4.97
C VAL A 29 -10.75 -5.80 3.55
N GLN A 30 -11.13 -4.54 3.35
CA GLN A 30 -11.38 -4.03 2.02
C GLN A 30 -10.02 -3.84 1.36
N TYR A 31 -9.85 -4.37 0.16
CA TYR A 31 -8.61 -4.29 -0.60
C TYR A 31 -8.91 -3.67 -1.96
N GLY A 32 -7.92 -3.02 -2.54
CA GLY A 32 -8.03 -2.42 -3.85
C GLY A 32 -6.66 -1.96 -4.34
N GLY A 33 -6.56 -1.72 -5.63
CA GLY A 33 -5.32 -1.34 -6.26
C GLY A 33 -5.52 -0.86 -7.68
N VAL A 34 -4.42 -0.42 -8.28
CA VAL A 34 -4.37 0.09 -9.65
C VAL A 34 -3.20 -0.59 -10.34
N VAL A 35 -3.48 -1.30 -11.44
CA VAL A 35 -2.45 -1.77 -12.37
C VAL A 35 -2.40 -0.80 -13.54
N ILE A 36 -1.22 -0.29 -13.85
CA ILE A 36 -1.02 0.60 -14.99
C ILE A 36 -0.35 -0.20 -16.11
N ILE A 37 -1.06 -0.41 -17.23
CA ILE A 37 -0.53 -1.06 -18.44
C ILE A 37 -0.37 0.04 -19.49
N GLY A 38 0.85 0.55 -19.63
CA GLY A 38 1.09 1.75 -20.44
C GLY A 38 0.33 2.97 -19.87
N PRO A 39 -0.27 3.84 -20.69
CA PRO A 39 -1.04 4.99 -20.18
C PRO A 39 -2.45 4.62 -19.68
N ILE A 40 -2.82 3.33 -19.70
CA ILE A 40 -4.18 2.87 -19.36
C ILE A 40 -4.17 2.31 -17.93
N PRO A 41 -4.79 3.00 -16.95
CA PRO A 41 -4.95 2.48 -15.61
C PRO A 41 -6.13 1.51 -15.51
N ILE A 42 -5.93 0.39 -14.82
CA ILE A 42 -6.95 -0.60 -14.47
C ILE A 42 -7.13 -0.57 -12.95
N VAL A 43 -8.28 -0.10 -12.50
CA VAL A 43 -8.62 -0.02 -11.07
C VAL A 43 -9.41 -1.25 -10.65
N PHE A 44 -9.02 -1.86 -9.54
CA PHE A 44 -9.74 -2.99 -8.94
C PHE A 44 -9.95 -2.72 -7.45
N GLY A 45 -11.09 -3.13 -6.91
CA GLY A 45 -11.45 -2.93 -5.51
C GLY A 45 -12.48 -3.95 -5.05
N SER A 46 -12.36 -4.40 -3.80
CA SER A 46 -13.30 -5.32 -3.16
C SER A 46 -14.57 -4.62 -2.68
N SER A 47 -14.60 -3.28 -2.67
CA SER A 47 -15.73 -2.43 -2.34
C SER A 47 -15.76 -1.21 -3.26
N VAL A 48 -16.92 -0.56 -3.36
CA VAL A 48 -17.07 0.68 -4.15
C VAL A 48 -16.15 1.77 -3.62
N ASP A 49 -16.02 1.89 -2.30
CA ASP A 49 -15.13 2.87 -1.66
C ASP A 49 -13.66 2.65 -2.05
N MET A 50 -13.20 1.40 -2.08
CA MET A 50 -11.84 1.07 -2.51
C MET A 50 -11.63 1.29 -4.01
N ALA A 51 -12.66 1.07 -4.83
CA ALA A 51 -12.60 1.37 -6.25
C ALA A 51 -12.51 2.89 -6.51
N VAL A 52 -13.29 3.70 -5.79
CA VAL A 52 -13.22 5.17 -5.88
C VAL A 52 -11.84 5.66 -5.44
N PHE A 53 -11.32 5.16 -4.33
CA PHE A 53 -9.95 5.45 -3.89
C PHE A 53 -8.92 5.08 -4.96
N GLY A 54 -9.06 3.91 -5.58
CA GLY A 54 -8.20 3.47 -6.67
C GLY A 54 -8.26 4.39 -7.90
N VAL A 55 -9.42 4.96 -8.24
CA VAL A 55 -9.53 5.95 -9.33
C VAL A 55 -8.74 7.21 -9.01
N PHE A 56 -8.85 7.73 -7.78
CA PHE A 56 -8.05 8.88 -7.36
C PHE A 56 -6.55 8.58 -7.43
N LEU A 57 -6.14 7.40 -6.98
CA LEU A 57 -4.75 6.96 -7.03
C LEU A 57 -4.24 6.84 -8.48
N ALA A 58 -5.05 6.29 -9.39
CA ALA A 58 -4.73 6.19 -10.81
C ALA A 58 -4.49 7.56 -11.46
N VAL A 59 -5.39 8.52 -11.20
CA VAL A 59 -5.28 9.89 -11.72
C VAL A 59 -4.03 10.57 -11.16
N PHE A 60 -3.77 10.42 -9.86
CA PHE A 60 -2.60 10.98 -9.21
C PHE A 60 -1.30 10.45 -9.84
N ILE A 61 -1.21 9.13 -10.06
CA ILE A 61 -0.04 8.50 -10.67
C ILE A 61 0.12 8.96 -12.12
N LEU A 62 -0.95 9.01 -12.91
CA LEU A 62 -0.89 9.51 -14.29
C LEU A 62 -0.40 10.97 -14.33
N MET A 63 -0.90 11.82 -13.42
CA MET A 63 -0.45 13.21 -13.34
C MET A 63 1.04 13.29 -12.97
N ALA A 64 1.49 12.48 -12.02
CA ALA A 64 2.90 12.40 -11.63
C ALA A 64 3.79 11.93 -12.79
N ILE A 65 3.38 10.90 -13.52
CA ILE A 65 4.07 10.41 -14.72
C ILE A 65 4.16 11.51 -15.79
N LEU A 66 3.06 12.20 -16.08
CA LEU A 66 3.04 13.29 -17.05
C LEU A 66 3.94 14.46 -16.63
N LEU A 67 4.01 14.79 -15.34
CA LEU A 67 4.92 15.82 -14.84
C LEU A 67 6.38 15.40 -14.98
N LEU A 68 6.71 14.14 -14.65
CA LEU A 68 8.06 13.60 -14.75
C LEU A 68 8.53 13.43 -16.20
N MET A 69 7.63 13.09 -17.13
CA MET A 69 7.94 12.97 -18.56
C MET A 69 8.09 14.32 -19.27
N ARG A 70 7.61 15.42 -18.65
CA ARG A 70 7.64 16.77 -19.23
C ARG A 70 8.87 17.58 -18.81
N TRP A 71 9.80 16.95 -18.08
CA TRP A 71 11.14 17.43 -17.77
C TRP A 71 12.18 16.58 -18.52
#